data_AF-A0A925X646-F1
#
_entry.id   AF-A0A925X646-F1
#
_cell.length_a   1.000
_cell.length_b   1.000
_cell.length_c   1.000
_cell.angle_alpha   90.00
_cell.angle_beta   90.00
_cell.angle_gamma   90.00
#
_symmetry.space_group_name_H-M   'P 1'
#
loop_
_entity.id
_entity.type
_entity.pdbx_description
1 polymer ?
#
loop_
_entity_poly.entity_id
_entity_poly.type
_entity_poly.pdbx_seq_one_letter_code
_entity_poly.pdbx_strand_id
1 'polypeptide(L)' 'MKIKVGILGGAGYTGGELLRILLHHPEVTIAFVQSRSQVGKPV' A
#
# COMPACT_ATOMS: atom_id res chain seq x y z
N MET A 1 -2.46 -10.30 16.51
CA MET A 1 -2.32 -8.83 16.31
C MET A 1 -1.98 -8.59 14.85
N LYS A 2 -2.49 -7.53 14.21
CA LYS A 2 -2.13 -7.21 12.82
C LYS A 2 -1.01 -6.17 12.78
N ILE A 3 -0.04 -6.37 11.89
CA ILE A 3 1.04 -5.42 11.59
C ILE A 3 0.48 -4.29 10.73
N LYS A 4 0.70 -3.04 11.15
CA LYS A 4 0.30 -1.85 10.38
C LYS A 4 1.40 -1.50 9.39
N VAL A 5 1.06 -1.43 8.10
CA VAL A 5 2.03 -1.15 7.02
C VAL A 5 1.65 0.11 6.27
N GLY A 6 2.62 0.99 6.03
CA GLY A 6 2.51 2.13 5.11
C GLY A 6 3.36 1.89 3.87
N ILE A 7 2.82 2.22 2.68
CA ILE A 7 3.50 2.04 1.39
C ILE A 7 3.82 3.40 0.77
N LEU A 8 5.11 3.69 0.56
CA LEU A 8 5.57 4.85 -0.20
C LEU A 8 5.89 4.43 -1.65
N GLY A 9 5.38 5.19 -2.62
CA GLY A 9 5.52 4.86 -4.04
C GLY A 9 4.49 3.85 -4.55
N GLY A 10 3.29 3.82 -3.97
CA GLY A 10 2.24 2.85 -4.33
C GLY A 10 1.80 2.87 -5.79
N ALA A 11 2.06 3.96 -6.52
CA ALA A 11 1.76 4.07 -7.96
C ALA A 11 2.79 3.38 -8.86
N GLY A 12 3.96 2.99 -8.34
CA GLY A 12 4.95 2.23 -9.10
C GLY A 12 4.63 0.73 -9.12
N TYR A 13 5.15 -0.01 -10.09
CA TYR A 13 4.86 -1.44 -10.24
C TYR A 13 5.17 -2.26 -8.98
N THR A 14 6.32 -2.01 -8.34
CA THR A 14 6.68 -2.66 -7.09
C THR A 14 5.74 -2.30 -5.94
N GLY A 15 5.29 -1.04 -5.87
CA GLY A 15 4.36 -0.59 -4.83
C GLY A 15 2.96 -1.18 -5.02
N GLY A 16 2.47 -1.23 -6.26
CA GLY A 16 1.21 -1.86 -6.60
C GLY A 16 1.21 -3.37 -6.33
N GLU A 17 2.32 -4.04 -6.66
CA GLU A 17 2.44 -5.48 -6.40
C GLU A 17 2.56 -5.81 -4.91
N LEU A 18 3.32 -4.99 -4.16
CA LEU A 18 3.36 -5.09 -2.71
C LEU A 18 1.95 -4.89 -2.11
N LEU A 19 1.20 -3.90 -2.58
CA LEU A 19 -0.17 -3.68 -2.15
C LEU A 19 -1.04 -4.90 -2.46
N ARG A 20 -0.99 -5.46 -3.67
CA ARG A 20 -1.76 -6.65 -4.09
C ARG A 20 -1.53 -7.85 -3.18
N ILE A 21 -0.27 -8.10 -2.81
CA ILE A 21 0.12 -9.20 -1.92
C ILE A 21 -0.37 -8.93 -0.50
N LEU A 22 -0.06 -7.76 0.07
CA LEU A 22 -0.38 -7.43 1.45
C LEU A 22 -1.87 -7.24 1.73
N LEU A 23 -2.65 -6.86 0.70
CA LEU A 23 -4.10 -6.68 0.81
C LEU A 23 -4.82 -7.96 1.28
N HIS A 24 -4.26 -9.13 0.94
CA HIS A 24 -4.82 -10.43 1.28
C HIS A 24 -4.08 -11.13 2.43
N HIS A 25 -3.09 -10.48 3.05
CA HIS A 25 -2.28 -11.11 4.09
C HIS A 25 -3.01 -11.05 5.45
N PRO A 26 -3.25 -12.20 6.13
CA PRO A 26 -4.11 -12.27 7.31
C PRO A 26 -3.60 -11.44 8.49
N GLU A 27 -2.29 -11.27 8.59
CA GLU A 27 -1.63 -10.57 9.68
C GLU A 27 -1.31 -9.09 9.38
N VAL A 28 -1.78 -8.54 8.26
CA VAL A 28 -1.44 -7.17 7.85
C VAL A 28 -2.69 -6.29 7.79
N THR A 29 -2.50 -5.00 8.07
CA THR A 29 -3.48 -3.95 7.79
C THR A 29 -2.76 -2.77 7.14
N ILE A 30 -3.24 -2.36 5.97
CA ILE A 30 -2.71 -1.22 5.25
C ILE A 30 -3.15 0.05 5.96
N ALA A 31 -2.20 0.82 6.47
CA ALA A 31 -2.46 2.08 7.15
C ALA A 31 -2.56 3.25 6.17
N PHE A 32 -1.68 3.29 5.16
CA PHE A 32 -1.74 4.28 4.07
C PHE A 32 -0.94 3.81 2.86
N VAL A 33 -1.27 4.36 1.70
CA VAL A 33 -0.51 4.22 0.45
C VAL A 33 -0.34 5.63 -0.12
N GLN A 34 0.90 6.02 -0.42
CA GLN A 34 1.21 7.36 -0.93
C GLN A 34 2.01 7.27 -2.23
N SER A 35 1.76 8.21 -3.16
CA SER A 35 2.64 8.50 -4.29
C SER A 35 2.76 10.02 -4.47
N ARG A 36 3.97 10.48 -4.85
CA ARG A 36 4.19 11.88 -5.25
C ARG A 36 3.50 12.24 -6.57
N SER A 37 3.40 11.29 -7.50
CA SER A 37 2.80 11.52 -8.82
C SER A 37 1.27 11.41 -8.83
N GLN A 38 0.66 10.87 -7.77
CA GLN A 38 -0.79 10.63 -7.66
C GLN A 38 -1.36 11.22 -6.36
N VAL A 39 -0.82 12.35 -5.89
CA VAL A 39 -1.30 13.03 -4.67
C VAL A 39 -2.79 13.36 -4.80
N GLY A 40 -3.56 13.06 -3.75
CA GLY A 40 -4.99 13.37 -3.66
C GLY A 40 -5.91 12.45 -4.47
N LYS A 41 -5.36 11.48 -5.21
CA LYS A 41 -6.17 10.48 -5.91
C LYS A 41 -6.46 9.29 -4.99
N PRO A 42 -7.68 8.71 -5.08
CA PRO A 42 -7.96 7.44 -4.42
C PRO A 42 -7.08 6.34 -5.01
N VAL A 43 -6.74 5.37 -4.17
CA VAL A 43 -6.07 4.11 -4.54
C VAL A 43 -7.12 3.02 -4.59
#